data_AF-A0A5K8A0E3-F1
#
_entry.id   AF-A0A5K8A0E3-F1
#
_cell.length_a   1.000
_cell.length_b   1.000
_cell.length_c   1.000
_cell.angle_alpha   90.00
_cell.angle_beta   90.00
_cell.angle_gamma   90.00
#
_symmetry.space_group_name_H-M   'P 1'
#
loop_
_entity.id
_entity.type
_entity.pdbx_description
1 polymer ?
#
loop_
_entity_poly.entity_id
_entity_poly.type
_entity_poly.pdbx_seq_one_letter_code
_entity_poly.pdbx_strand_id
1 'polypeptide(L)'
;MVDETDVSQSSIAQTDIFQSDPQRIRSTSELSRLFSKGTVNGEELINELLAIQAASRAADTQKAFNNLMGAVDKTKINYQTAKKIDWTTIFKTTADAGLKHVQTTINHKALDQFIDTMVEDRSALARETIKLPSPQGLTAGQQQRVLNMAAFVIGARVANQVADDAFNTLENLEDEYKQLLRRREEIAGVLADIVARRNEAKQLQDELAFRQRTAELRQHLSEEDLAFIDRFGTDRPITEFANDFAMQNLAIRFLQGRDPERYKDYRADVDGLVGRTKVAVKTAGGAVAFGGLVMSFAHEVSSFGDVQNTGVIVEVMPLGLEFVTAAAPLAGKVAKTAITGIVIEPGSLIPNPFGPKRFRVTVAEGKENDLRSAKKVFDTIEENNENDRFESALFTDGGQGWLIALYRCDPDTVGRMLDASVSKGKRNEFGVKFMEAPESKDYSFVNALTDNDMTCRERLVRNVLGRDQRRRPQYPIVGETQQEVSLNFKKWNNSQLTRMILANHHGSVEYAQMQIGSMMIRLIPSMTAVYEYEAYADSVRNQANMNQASIN
;
A
#
# COMPACT_ATOMS: atom_id res chain seq x y z
N MET A 1 30.01 13.14 57.56
CA MET A 1 30.70 14.41 57.27
C MET A 1 31.36 14.25 55.91
N VAL A 2 31.33 15.31 55.10
CA VAL A 2 31.50 15.38 53.63
C VAL A 2 30.17 15.10 52.90
N ASP A 3 29.24 16.06 52.85
CA ASP A 3 29.13 17.34 52.07
C ASP A 3 28.36 17.10 50.75
N GLU A 4 27.07 17.43 50.80
CA GLU A 4 26.11 17.42 49.69
C GLU A 4 26.19 18.76 48.96
N THR A 5 26.75 18.75 47.75
CA THR A 5 26.59 19.85 46.79
C THR A 5 25.88 19.34 45.54
N ASP A 6 24.57 19.59 45.52
CA ASP A 6 23.85 20.25 44.43
C ASP A 6 24.31 19.95 43.00
N VAL A 7 23.66 18.95 42.37
CA VAL A 7 23.64 18.80 40.91
C VAL A 7 22.23 19.17 40.44
N SER A 8 21.96 20.47 40.42
CA SER A 8 20.79 21.04 39.78
C SER A 8 20.98 21.07 38.26
N GLN A 9 20.07 20.40 37.56
CA GLN A 9 19.51 20.80 36.26
C GLN A 9 20.49 21.11 35.11
N SER A 10 20.81 20.09 34.32
CA SER A 10 21.15 20.24 32.89
C SER A 10 20.28 19.32 32.03
N SER A 11 18.95 19.40 32.20
CA SER A 11 17.96 18.86 31.27
C SER A 11 17.38 20.00 30.42
N ILE A 12 18.25 20.78 29.77
CA ILE A 12 17.81 21.85 28.87
C ILE A 12 17.73 21.28 27.44
N ALA A 13 16.48 21.12 26.99
CA ALA A 13 16.04 21.31 25.60
C ALA A 13 16.52 20.33 24.50
N GLN A 14 16.17 19.04 24.60
CA GLN A 14 16.16 18.16 23.42
C GLN A 14 14.80 17.54 23.09
N THR A 15 13.76 17.77 23.88
CA THR A 15 12.44 17.15 23.71
C THR A 15 11.35 18.05 23.12
N ASP A 16 11.61 19.35 22.94
CA ASP A 16 10.64 20.32 22.38
C ASP A 16 10.88 20.67 20.89
N ILE A 17 11.82 20.00 20.21
CA ILE A 17 12.19 20.33 18.82
C ILE A 17 11.20 19.73 17.77
N PHE A 18 10.29 18.84 18.19
CA PHE A 18 9.45 18.05 17.28
C PHE A 18 7.96 18.42 17.26
N GLN A 19 7.53 19.52 17.89
CA GLN A 19 6.20 20.07 17.62
C GLN A 19 6.24 20.93 16.35
N SER A 20 5.66 20.39 15.29
CA SER A 20 5.61 20.94 13.93
C SER A 20 4.71 22.17 13.85
N ASP A 21 5.30 23.36 13.94
CA ASP A 21 4.67 24.58 13.43
C ASP A 21 4.89 24.65 11.90
N PRO A 22 3.84 24.58 11.06
CA PRO A 22 3.95 24.75 9.61
C PRO A 22 4.50 26.14 9.20
N GLN A 23 4.76 27.04 10.16
CA GLN A 23 5.40 28.34 9.96
C GLN A 23 6.87 28.42 10.43
N ARG A 24 7.65 27.33 10.38
CA ARG A 24 9.14 27.44 10.44
C ARG A 24 9.69 28.15 9.20
N ILE A 25 9.39 29.44 9.08
CA ILE A 25 9.99 30.37 8.13
C ILE A 25 11.42 30.56 8.58
N ARG A 26 12.39 30.31 7.69
CA ARG A 26 13.79 30.59 8.00
C ARG A 26 13.96 32.06 8.32
N SER A 27 14.91 32.37 9.20
CA SER A 27 15.25 33.77 9.46
C SER A 27 15.74 34.46 8.18
N THR A 28 15.51 35.77 8.06
CA THR A 28 15.94 36.55 6.87
C THR A 28 17.45 36.45 6.61
N SER A 29 18.25 36.29 7.65
CA SER A 29 19.70 36.08 7.55
C SER A 29 20.05 34.71 6.95
N GLU A 30 19.35 33.65 7.34
CA GLU A 30 19.52 32.31 6.76
C GLU A 30 19.10 32.26 5.30
N LEU A 31 17.97 32.89 4.95
CA LEU A 31 17.53 33.03 3.56
C LEU A 31 18.60 33.74 2.72
N SER A 32 19.08 34.89 3.19
CA SER A 32 20.13 35.65 2.50
C SER A 32 21.42 34.83 2.30
N ARG A 33 21.79 34.01 3.29
CA ARG A 33 22.96 33.12 3.21
C ARG A 33 22.78 32.03 2.15
N LEU A 34 21.61 31.39 2.07
CA LEU A 34 21.35 30.34 1.08
C LEU A 34 21.29 30.90 -0.35
N PHE A 35 20.64 32.05 -0.55
CA PHE A 35 20.56 32.69 -1.85
C PHE A 35 21.89 33.26 -2.33
N SER A 36 22.74 33.79 -1.42
CA SER A 36 24.09 34.25 -1.77
C SER A 36 25.02 33.11 -2.16
N LYS A 37 24.83 31.90 -1.63
CA LYS A 37 25.53 30.69 -2.08
C LYS A 37 25.16 30.31 -3.52
N GLY A 38 23.94 30.63 -3.96
CA GLY A 38 23.44 30.40 -5.33
C GLY A 38 23.16 28.95 -5.71
N THR A 39 23.75 27.97 -5.02
CA THR A 39 23.42 26.54 -5.15
C THR A 39 23.27 25.93 -3.76
N VAL A 40 22.15 25.26 -3.53
CA VAL A 40 21.85 24.57 -2.27
C VAL A 40 21.75 23.07 -2.52
N ASN A 41 22.06 22.27 -1.49
CA ASN A 41 21.85 20.83 -1.52
C ASN A 41 20.62 20.41 -0.70
N GLY A 42 20.24 19.14 -0.76
CA GLY A 42 19.08 18.62 -0.04
C GLY A 42 19.23 18.67 1.48
N GLU A 43 20.43 18.49 2.02
CA GLU A 43 20.67 18.56 3.46
C GLU A 43 20.38 19.98 3.99
N GLU A 44 20.73 20.99 3.20
CA GLU A 44 20.42 22.38 3.49
C GLU A 44 18.92 22.70 3.40
N LEU A 45 18.09 21.84 2.80
CA LEU A 45 16.64 22.00 2.60
C LEU A 45 15.78 21.08 3.51
N ILE A 46 16.37 20.44 4.52
CA ILE A 46 15.64 19.53 5.44
C ILE A 46 14.45 20.22 6.11
N ASN A 47 14.60 21.48 6.54
CA ASN A 47 13.51 22.21 7.19
C ASN A 47 12.30 22.36 6.26
N GLU A 48 12.53 22.61 4.97
CA GLU A 48 11.50 22.70 3.95
C GLU A 48 10.84 21.35 3.66
N LEU A 49 11.62 20.25 3.61
CA LEU A 49 11.07 18.90 3.46
C LEU A 49 10.16 18.51 4.64
N LEU A 50 10.56 18.84 5.87
CA LEU A 50 9.74 18.63 7.07
C LEU A 50 8.49 19.53 7.07
N ALA A 51 8.60 20.77 6.57
CA ALA A 51 7.45 21.65 6.42
C ALA A 51 6.44 21.10 5.38
N ILE A 52 6.92 20.53 4.28
CA ILE A 52 6.10 19.83 3.27
C ILE A 52 5.41 18.61 3.89
N GLN A 53 6.12 17.82 4.70
CA GLN A 53 5.54 16.69 5.44
C GLN A 53 4.42 17.16 6.36
N ALA A 54 4.66 18.19 7.18
CA ALA A 54 3.66 18.76 8.08
C ALA A 54 2.43 19.29 7.33
N ALA A 55 2.62 19.97 6.20
CA ALA A 55 1.51 20.44 5.38
C ALA A 55 0.69 19.30 4.76
N SER A 56 1.34 18.18 4.39
CA SER A 56 0.65 17.00 3.89
C SER A 56 -0.28 16.34 4.92
N ARG A 57 -0.01 16.54 6.23
CA ARG A 57 -0.84 16.04 7.34
C ARG A 57 -1.98 16.98 7.71
N ALA A 58 -1.97 18.22 7.23
CA ALA A 58 -2.94 19.21 7.63
C ALA A 58 -4.36 18.82 7.18
N ALA A 59 -5.35 19.06 8.06
CA ALA A 59 -6.75 18.77 7.77
C ALA A 59 -7.27 19.49 6.51
N ASP A 60 -6.71 20.67 6.22
CA ASP A 60 -6.90 21.39 4.96
C ASP A 60 -5.54 21.47 4.26
N THR A 61 -5.20 20.38 3.55
CA THR A 61 -3.93 20.22 2.84
C THR A 61 -3.74 21.32 1.80
N GLN A 62 -4.82 21.73 1.12
CA GLN A 62 -4.76 22.82 0.14
C GLN A 62 -4.41 24.15 0.81
N LYS A 63 -5.08 24.50 1.92
CA LYS A 63 -4.73 25.69 2.69
C LYS A 63 -3.32 25.63 3.26
N ALA A 64 -2.88 24.47 3.73
CA ALA A 64 -1.52 24.29 4.25
C ALA A 64 -0.46 24.46 3.16
N PHE A 65 -0.68 23.91 1.97
CA PHE A 65 0.19 24.16 0.82
C PHE A 65 0.14 25.61 0.36
N ASN A 66 -1.04 26.24 0.38
CA ASN A 66 -1.18 27.66 0.09
C ASN A 66 -0.46 28.53 1.13
N ASN A 67 -0.40 28.11 2.39
CA ASN A 67 0.39 28.77 3.41
C ASN A 67 1.90 28.56 3.22
N LEU A 68 2.35 27.36 2.84
CA LEU A 68 3.75 27.10 2.47
C LEU A 68 4.17 27.93 1.26
N MET A 69 3.26 28.12 0.32
CA MET A 69 3.48 28.99 -0.82
C MET A 69 3.24 30.47 -0.48
N GLY A 70 2.74 30.79 0.71
CA GLY A 70 2.27 32.13 1.08
C GLY A 70 1.06 32.59 0.24
N ALA A 71 0.20 33.41 0.81
CA ALA A 71 -0.87 34.04 0.06
C ALA A 71 -0.27 34.78 -1.16
N VAL A 72 -0.69 34.41 -2.37
CA VAL A 72 -0.39 35.20 -3.56
C VAL A 72 -1.09 36.53 -3.37
N ASP A 73 -0.33 37.57 -3.06
CA ASP A 73 -0.84 38.92 -2.96
C ASP A 73 -1.50 39.24 -4.31
N LYS A 74 -2.84 39.33 -4.33
CA LYS A 74 -3.65 39.61 -5.52
C LYS A 74 -3.54 41.09 -5.93
N THR A 75 -2.45 41.76 -5.59
CA THR A 75 -2.15 43.10 -6.08
C THR A 75 -1.86 43.00 -7.57
N LYS A 76 -2.75 43.59 -8.38
CA LYS A 76 -2.63 43.64 -9.84
C LYS A 76 -1.38 44.44 -10.20
N ILE A 77 -0.28 43.76 -10.56
CA ILE A 77 0.86 44.42 -11.18
C ILE A 77 0.74 44.27 -12.69
N ASN A 78 0.59 45.40 -13.38
CA ASN A 78 0.29 45.46 -14.81
C ASN A 78 1.58 45.27 -15.65
N TYR A 79 2.04 44.03 -15.79
CA TYR A 79 3.16 43.68 -16.68
C TYR A 79 2.64 43.23 -18.04
N GLN A 80 2.38 44.19 -18.93
CA GLN A 80 2.16 43.94 -20.35
C GLN A 80 3.51 43.73 -21.05
N THR A 81 3.98 42.47 -21.19
CA THR A 81 4.91 41.95 -22.26
C THR A 81 5.71 40.69 -21.83
N ALA A 82 5.12 39.75 -21.10
CA ALA A 82 5.67 38.40 -21.04
C ALA A 82 4.94 37.53 -22.07
N LYS A 83 5.67 36.91 -23.01
CA LYS A 83 5.14 35.80 -23.82
C LYS A 83 4.49 34.81 -22.86
N LYS A 84 3.20 34.54 -23.02
CA LYS A 84 2.50 33.47 -22.29
C LYS A 84 3.18 32.15 -22.63
N ILE A 85 4.14 31.73 -21.81
CA ILE A 85 4.55 30.33 -21.77
C ILE A 85 3.36 29.60 -21.19
N ASP A 86 2.85 28.62 -21.93
CA ASP A 86 1.70 27.82 -21.53
C ASP A 86 2.12 26.79 -20.47
N TRP A 87 2.44 27.30 -19.29
CA TRP A 87 2.70 26.52 -18.08
C TRP A 87 1.53 25.60 -17.76
N THR A 88 0.30 26.03 -18.09
CA THR A 88 -0.88 25.20 -17.89
C THR A 88 -0.78 23.94 -18.72
N THR A 89 -0.34 23.99 -19.97
CA THR A 89 -0.17 22.77 -20.78
C THR A 89 0.97 21.88 -20.27
N ILE A 90 2.12 22.43 -19.86
CA ILE A 90 3.27 21.64 -19.37
C ILE A 90 2.95 20.94 -18.04
N PHE A 91 2.36 21.68 -17.09
CA PHE A 91 1.98 21.13 -15.80
C PHE A 91 0.72 20.25 -15.88
N LYS A 92 -0.33 20.66 -16.63
CA LYS A 92 -1.55 19.85 -16.76
C LYS A 92 -1.31 18.54 -17.49
N THR A 93 -0.49 18.48 -18.55
CA THR A 93 -0.23 17.19 -19.22
C THR A 93 0.47 16.19 -18.31
N THR A 94 1.40 16.64 -17.47
CA THR A 94 2.09 15.77 -16.50
C THR A 94 1.16 15.44 -15.32
N ALA A 95 0.37 16.43 -14.85
CA ALA A 95 -0.51 16.33 -13.69
C ALA A 95 -1.79 15.54 -13.97
N ASP A 96 -2.46 15.73 -15.09
CA ASP A 96 -3.75 15.11 -15.41
C ASP A 96 -3.63 13.59 -15.62
N ALA A 97 -2.50 13.13 -16.17
CA ALA A 97 -2.23 11.70 -16.37
C ALA A 97 -2.00 10.96 -15.03
N GLY A 98 -1.39 11.62 -14.04
CA GLY A 98 -1.17 11.08 -12.70
C GLY A 98 -2.37 11.29 -11.77
N LEU A 99 -2.89 12.51 -11.66
CA LEU A 99 -3.87 12.92 -10.65
C LEU A 99 -5.20 12.19 -10.73
N LYS A 100 -5.66 11.83 -11.93
CA LYS A 100 -6.93 11.11 -12.11
C LYS A 100 -6.94 9.78 -11.33
N HIS A 101 -5.77 9.21 -11.05
CA HIS A 101 -5.62 7.93 -10.37
C HIS A 101 -5.06 8.02 -8.94
N VAL A 102 -4.60 9.18 -8.48
CA VAL A 102 -3.66 9.28 -7.33
C VAL A 102 -4.24 9.97 -6.10
N GLN A 103 -5.20 10.88 -6.28
CA GLN A 103 -5.85 11.56 -5.15
C GLN A 103 -6.59 10.61 -4.20
N THR A 104 -6.84 9.35 -4.61
CA THR A 104 -7.53 8.34 -3.79
C THR A 104 -6.57 7.39 -3.07
N THR A 105 -5.25 7.50 -3.27
CA THR A 105 -4.28 6.44 -2.91
C THR A 105 -3.13 6.88 -2.01
N ILE A 106 -3.02 8.18 -1.67
CA ILE A 106 -1.97 8.67 -0.77
C ILE A 106 -2.27 8.18 0.65
N ASN A 107 -1.54 7.16 1.08
CA ASN A 107 -1.46 6.77 2.48
C ASN A 107 -0.47 7.73 3.17
N HIS A 108 -0.98 8.59 4.06
CA HIS A 108 -0.16 9.58 4.76
C HIS A 108 0.92 8.94 5.65
N LYS A 109 0.63 7.80 6.28
CA LYS A 109 1.62 7.06 7.08
C LYS A 109 2.78 6.56 6.23
N ALA A 110 2.52 6.09 5.01
CA ALA A 110 3.56 5.66 4.09
C ALA A 110 4.41 6.86 3.59
N LEU A 111 3.76 7.98 3.29
CA LEU A 111 4.41 9.25 2.94
C LEU A 111 5.31 9.75 4.09
N ASP A 112 4.80 9.72 5.32
CA ASP A 112 5.48 10.18 6.51
C ASP A 112 6.77 9.39 6.75
N GLN A 113 6.65 8.07 6.80
CA GLN A 113 7.79 7.17 7.00
C GLN A 113 8.83 7.33 5.87
N PHE A 114 8.37 7.61 4.65
CA PHE A 114 9.26 7.87 3.53
C PHE A 114 10.03 9.18 3.67
N ILE A 115 9.34 10.28 4.04
CA ILE A 115 10.02 11.55 4.26
C ILE A 115 10.99 11.47 5.45
N ASP A 116 10.62 10.79 6.54
CA ASP A 116 11.52 10.55 7.68
C ASP A 116 12.78 9.80 7.22
N THR A 117 12.63 8.72 6.46
CA THR A 117 13.76 7.94 5.90
C THR A 117 14.63 8.81 4.98
N MET A 118 14.01 9.64 4.14
CA MET A 118 14.72 10.54 3.23
C MET A 118 15.52 11.61 4.00
N VAL A 119 14.95 12.16 5.08
CA VAL A 119 15.61 13.16 5.93
C VAL A 119 16.74 12.55 6.75
N GLU A 120 16.61 11.29 7.15
CA GLU A 120 17.66 10.52 7.83
C GLU A 120 18.84 10.21 6.89
N ASP A 121 18.60 9.96 5.59
CA ASP A 121 19.67 9.80 4.59
C ASP A 121 20.23 11.15 4.10
N ARG A 122 20.92 11.84 5.01
CA ARG A 122 21.63 13.09 4.71
C ARG A 122 22.63 12.94 3.57
N SER A 123 23.18 11.76 3.37
CA SER A 123 24.16 11.52 2.31
C SER A 123 23.52 11.59 0.92
N ALA A 124 22.32 11.01 0.74
CA ALA A 124 21.57 11.12 -0.50
C ALA A 124 21.11 12.55 -0.75
N LEU A 125 20.61 13.22 0.29
CA LEU A 125 20.22 14.63 0.20
C LEU A 125 21.38 15.55 -0.16
N ALA A 126 22.58 15.35 0.42
CA ALA A 126 23.75 16.17 0.14
C ALA A 126 24.29 16.03 -1.30
N ARG A 127 24.04 14.88 -1.96
CA ARG A 127 24.44 14.64 -3.36
C ARG A 127 23.56 15.42 -4.35
N GLU A 128 22.29 15.62 -4.02
CA GLU A 128 21.37 16.37 -4.86
C GLU A 128 21.52 17.87 -4.64
N THR A 129 21.65 18.63 -5.73
CA THR A 129 21.82 20.08 -5.68
C THR A 129 20.88 20.80 -6.63
N ILE A 130 20.58 22.05 -6.31
CA ILE A 130 19.75 22.91 -7.13
C ILE A 130 20.21 24.36 -7.07
N LYS A 131 20.22 25.01 -8.23
CA LYS A 131 20.56 26.43 -8.35
C LYS A 131 19.37 27.28 -7.96
N LEU A 132 19.59 28.24 -7.07
CA LEU A 132 18.59 29.23 -6.70
C LEU A 132 18.68 30.43 -7.65
N PRO A 133 17.54 31.08 -7.96
CA PRO A 133 17.54 32.35 -8.67
C PRO A 133 18.17 33.47 -7.83
N SER A 134 18.48 34.60 -8.47
CA SER A 134 18.96 35.79 -7.76
C SER A 134 17.95 36.24 -6.70
N PRO A 135 18.36 36.60 -5.47
CA PRO A 135 17.45 37.13 -4.46
C PRO A 135 16.98 38.57 -4.75
N GLN A 136 17.58 39.25 -5.73
CA GLN A 136 17.30 40.65 -6.04
C GLN A 136 15.83 40.81 -6.48
N GLY A 137 15.09 41.66 -5.77
CA GLY A 137 13.66 41.88 -6.05
C GLY A 137 12.72 40.87 -5.37
N LEU A 138 13.24 39.85 -4.68
CA LEU A 138 12.45 38.89 -3.93
C LEU A 138 12.30 39.28 -2.45
N THR A 139 11.07 39.32 -1.94
CA THR A 139 10.76 39.41 -0.51
C THR A 139 11.15 38.13 0.23
N ALA A 140 11.28 38.18 1.55
CA ALA A 140 11.59 36.99 2.36
C ALA A 140 10.57 35.84 2.14
N GLY A 141 9.28 36.16 2.00
CA GLY A 141 8.25 35.17 1.68
C GLY A 141 8.42 34.56 0.27
N GLN A 142 8.84 35.36 -0.72
CA GLN A 142 9.17 34.85 -2.06
C GLN A 142 10.42 33.96 -2.04
N GLN A 143 11.42 34.30 -1.25
CA GLN A 143 12.61 33.48 -1.06
C GLN A 143 12.27 32.14 -0.40
N GLN A 144 11.42 32.14 0.63
CA GLN A 144 10.96 30.89 1.27
C GLN A 144 10.17 30.00 0.30
N ARG A 145 9.29 30.57 -0.54
CA ARG A 145 8.61 29.82 -1.61
C ARG A 145 9.59 29.11 -2.54
N VAL A 146 10.62 29.83 -2.97
CA VAL A 146 11.65 29.31 -3.86
C VAL A 146 12.41 28.17 -3.18
N LEU A 147 12.71 28.25 -1.89
CA LEU A 147 13.30 27.13 -1.13
C LEU A 147 12.34 25.94 -1.01
N ASN A 148 11.05 26.17 -0.77
CA ASN A 148 10.05 25.10 -0.72
C ASN A 148 9.94 24.37 -2.08
N MET A 149 9.93 25.11 -3.19
CA MET A 149 9.98 24.53 -4.53
C MET A 149 11.27 23.76 -4.76
N ALA A 150 12.42 24.33 -4.36
CA ALA A 150 13.70 23.65 -4.46
C ALA A 150 13.73 22.34 -3.66
N ALA A 151 13.12 22.31 -2.49
CA ALA A 151 12.99 21.12 -1.66
C ALA A 151 12.12 20.05 -2.31
N PHE A 152 11.01 20.45 -2.95
CA PHE A 152 10.20 19.52 -3.77
C PHE A 152 10.99 18.92 -4.94
N VAL A 153 11.80 19.72 -5.65
CA VAL A 153 12.62 19.20 -6.75
C VAL A 153 13.64 18.19 -6.24
N ILE A 154 14.40 18.54 -5.19
CA ILE A 154 15.39 17.63 -4.61
C ILE A 154 14.71 16.37 -4.07
N GLY A 155 13.64 16.52 -3.30
CA GLY A 155 12.86 15.39 -2.78
C GLY A 155 12.33 14.50 -3.90
N ALA A 156 11.89 15.07 -5.03
CA ALA A 156 11.43 14.30 -6.18
C ALA A 156 12.57 13.51 -6.85
N ARG A 157 13.78 14.09 -6.96
CA ARG A 157 14.95 13.38 -7.49
C ARG A 157 15.39 12.24 -6.58
N VAL A 158 15.47 12.48 -5.26
CA VAL A 158 15.78 11.44 -4.28
C VAL A 158 14.70 10.36 -4.29
N ALA A 159 13.42 10.73 -4.33
CA ALA A 159 12.33 9.77 -4.43
C ALA A 159 12.36 8.95 -5.71
N ASN A 160 12.81 9.51 -6.84
CA ASN A 160 13.04 8.73 -8.05
C ASN A 160 14.13 7.68 -7.86
N GLN A 161 15.30 8.08 -7.35
CA GLN A 161 16.43 7.19 -7.10
C GLN A 161 16.02 6.06 -6.14
N VAL A 162 15.42 6.41 -5.02
CA VAL A 162 14.95 5.45 -4.02
C VAL A 162 13.87 4.52 -4.57
N ALA A 163 12.96 5.02 -5.42
CA ALA A 163 11.99 4.18 -6.10
C ALA A 163 12.66 3.23 -7.10
N ASP A 164 13.64 3.71 -7.88
CA ASP A 164 14.39 2.87 -8.83
C ASP A 164 15.17 1.77 -8.11
N ASP A 165 15.84 2.10 -7.00
CA ASP A 165 16.54 1.11 -6.16
C ASP A 165 15.57 0.07 -5.58
N ALA A 166 14.39 0.50 -5.15
CA ALA A 166 13.35 -0.40 -4.68
C ALA A 166 12.83 -1.32 -5.79
N PHE A 167 12.57 -0.79 -6.99
CA PHE A 167 12.12 -1.60 -8.13
C PHE A 167 13.20 -2.57 -8.61
N ASN A 168 14.46 -2.13 -8.66
CA ASN A 168 15.61 -2.99 -8.97
C ASN A 168 15.78 -4.10 -7.92
N THR A 169 15.55 -3.79 -6.64
CA THR A 169 15.54 -4.78 -5.56
C THR A 169 14.44 -5.82 -5.78
N LEU A 170 13.22 -5.39 -6.13
CA LEU A 170 12.12 -6.32 -6.44
C LEU A 170 12.42 -7.21 -7.66
N GLU A 171 13.07 -6.66 -8.68
CA GLU A 171 13.51 -7.43 -9.85
C GLU A 171 14.56 -8.49 -9.46
N ASN A 172 15.56 -8.11 -8.66
CA ASN A 172 16.59 -9.04 -8.19
C ASN A 172 16.04 -10.15 -7.27
N LEU A 173 14.96 -9.87 -6.52
CA LEU A 173 14.32 -10.84 -5.64
C LEU A 173 13.58 -11.95 -6.42
N GLU A 174 13.26 -11.75 -7.70
CA GLU A 174 12.51 -12.71 -8.50
C GLU A 174 13.20 -14.07 -8.58
N ASP A 175 14.51 -14.09 -8.83
CA ASP A 175 15.25 -15.34 -8.95
C ASP A 175 15.33 -16.08 -7.61
N GLU A 176 15.35 -15.36 -6.50
CA GLU A 176 15.29 -15.94 -5.16
C GLU A 176 13.88 -16.50 -4.87
N TYR A 177 12.81 -15.80 -5.26
CA TYR A 177 11.45 -16.35 -5.17
C TYR A 177 11.23 -17.54 -6.09
N LYS A 178 11.86 -17.62 -7.27
CA LYS A 178 11.85 -18.83 -8.12
C LYS A 178 12.51 -20.01 -7.42
N GLN A 179 13.55 -19.78 -6.62
CA GLN A 179 14.15 -20.84 -5.80
C GLN A 179 13.23 -21.25 -4.66
N LEU A 180 12.62 -20.28 -3.98
CA LEU A 180 11.64 -20.53 -2.92
C LEU A 180 10.43 -21.33 -3.45
N LEU A 181 9.89 -20.97 -4.61
CA LEU A 181 8.79 -21.69 -5.26
C LEU A 181 9.18 -23.14 -5.59
N ARG A 182 10.35 -23.36 -6.19
CA ARG A 182 10.88 -24.72 -6.43
C ARG A 182 11.01 -25.51 -5.13
N ARG A 183 11.51 -24.90 -4.05
CA ARG A 183 11.59 -25.54 -2.73
C ARG A 183 10.19 -25.90 -2.19
N ARG A 184 9.19 -25.03 -2.38
CA ARG A 184 7.79 -25.31 -2.00
C ARG A 184 7.20 -26.46 -2.84
N GLU A 185 7.48 -26.50 -4.14
CA GLU A 185 7.10 -27.61 -5.02
C GLU A 185 7.75 -28.93 -4.62
N GLU A 186 9.04 -28.93 -4.25
CA GLU A 186 9.74 -30.12 -3.75
C GLU A 186 9.11 -30.63 -2.43
N ILE A 187 8.81 -29.72 -1.50
CA ILE A 187 8.14 -30.06 -0.23
C ILE A 187 6.74 -30.64 -0.52
N ALA A 188 5.99 -30.05 -1.45
CA ALA A 188 4.69 -30.55 -1.88
C ALA A 188 4.78 -31.91 -2.58
N GLY A 189 5.84 -32.15 -3.35
CA GLY A 189 6.11 -33.44 -3.99
C GLY A 189 6.31 -34.58 -2.97
N VAL A 190 6.96 -34.30 -1.84
CA VAL A 190 7.09 -35.28 -0.74
C VAL A 190 5.74 -35.64 -0.14
N LEU A 191 4.88 -34.64 0.14
CA LEU A 191 3.53 -34.91 0.62
C LEU A 191 2.70 -35.69 -0.43
N ALA A 192 2.81 -35.31 -1.70
CA ALA A 192 2.10 -35.95 -2.80
C ALA A 192 2.46 -37.44 -2.95
N ASP A 193 3.73 -37.82 -2.80
CA ASP A 193 4.16 -39.22 -2.84
C ASP A 193 3.53 -40.06 -1.71
N ILE A 194 3.45 -39.50 -0.50
CA ILE A 194 2.80 -40.17 0.64
C ILE A 194 1.29 -40.36 0.38
N VAL A 195 0.63 -39.33 -0.15
CA VAL A 195 -0.79 -39.37 -0.51
C VAL A 195 -1.04 -40.37 -1.64
N ALA A 196 -0.19 -40.40 -2.66
CA ALA A 196 -0.30 -41.33 -3.77
C ALA A 196 -0.21 -42.79 -3.29
N ARG A 197 0.77 -43.11 -2.44
CA ARG A 197 0.91 -44.44 -1.84
C ARG A 197 -0.24 -44.82 -0.91
N ARG A 198 -0.80 -43.85 -0.17
CA ARG A 198 -2.03 -44.05 0.63
C ARG A 198 -3.21 -44.43 -0.28
N ASN A 199 -3.35 -43.75 -1.41
CA ASN A 199 -4.44 -44.00 -2.35
C ASN A 199 -4.26 -45.34 -3.07
N GLU A 200 -3.04 -45.69 -3.47
CA GLU A 200 -2.72 -47.01 -4.06
C GLU A 200 -3.04 -48.15 -3.08
N ALA A 201 -2.61 -48.05 -1.81
CA ALA A 201 -2.94 -49.05 -0.80
C ALA A 201 -4.46 -49.21 -0.59
N LYS A 202 -5.21 -48.09 -0.64
CA LYS A 202 -6.67 -48.10 -0.57
C LYS A 202 -7.29 -48.83 -1.78
N GLN A 203 -6.78 -48.60 -2.98
CA GLN A 203 -7.25 -49.24 -4.21
C GLN A 203 -6.93 -50.74 -4.24
N LEU A 204 -5.74 -51.13 -3.75
CA LEU A 204 -5.29 -52.52 -3.64
C LEU A 204 -5.92 -53.28 -2.46
N GLN A 205 -6.77 -52.63 -1.66
CA GLN A 205 -7.37 -53.18 -0.43
C GLN A 205 -6.33 -53.65 0.61
N ASP A 206 -5.13 -53.08 0.59
CA ASP A 206 -4.11 -53.32 1.62
C ASP A 206 -4.42 -52.47 2.87
N GLU A 207 -5.24 -53.03 3.76
CA GLU A 207 -5.67 -52.34 4.97
C GLU A 207 -4.52 -51.92 5.89
N LEU A 208 -3.45 -52.72 5.98
CA LEU A 208 -2.34 -52.44 6.87
C LEU A 208 -1.54 -51.24 6.35
N ALA A 209 -1.17 -51.26 5.07
CA ALA A 209 -0.45 -50.15 4.44
C ALA A 209 -1.30 -48.86 4.46
N PHE A 210 -2.61 -48.96 4.17
CA PHE A 210 -3.51 -47.81 4.23
C PHE A 210 -3.57 -47.19 5.63
N ARG A 211 -3.72 -48.02 6.68
CA ARG A 211 -3.76 -47.55 8.07
C ARG A 211 -2.43 -46.92 8.49
N GLN A 212 -1.30 -47.52 8.13
CA GLN A 212 0.03 -46.99 8.44
C GLN A 212 0.26 -45.62 7.80
N ARG A 213 -0.03 -45.45 6.51
CA ARG A 213 0.12 -44.16 5.81
C ARG A 213 -0.86 -43.10 6.29
N THR A 214 -2.09 -43.50 6.60
CA THR A 214 -3.07 -42.58 7.20
C THR A 214 -2.61 -42.14 8.59
N ALA A 215 -2.06 -43.05 9.41
CA ALA A 215 -1.49 -42.71 10.71
C ALA A 215 -0.29 -41.75 10.60
N GLU A 216 0.61 -41.98 9.64
CA GLU A 216 1.74 -41.08 9.34
C GLU A 216 1.28 -39.65 9.03
N LEU A 217 0.24 -39.49 8.20
CA LEU A 217 -0.31 -38.16 7.91
C LEU A 217 -1.01 -37.55 9.14
N ARG A 218 -1.80 -38.34 9.88
CA ARG A 218 -2.52 -37.89 11.10
C ARG A 218 -1.61 -37.43 12.23
N GLN A 219 -0.33 -37.82 12.23
CA GLN A 219 0.64 -37.31 13.20
C GLN A 219 0.89 -35.81 13.04
N HIS A 220 0.67 -35.25 11.84
CA HIS A 220 1.05 -33.88 11.51
C HIS A 220 -0.08 -33.06 10.87
N LEU A 221 -1.12 -33.72 10.35
CA LEU A 221 -2.26 -33.12 9.67
C LEU A 221 -3.56 -33.45 10.42
N SER A 222 -4.49 -32.50 10.43
CA SER A 222 -5.83 -32.66 11.01
C SER A 222 -6.75 -33.50 10.11
N GLU A 223 -7.89 -33.96 10.64
CA GLU A 223 -8.91 -34.63 9.81
C GLU A 223 -9.47 -33.73 8.70
N GLU A 224 -9.53 -32.41 8.93
CA GLU A 224 -9.95 -31.44 7.90
C GLU A 224 -8.93 -31.37 6.76
N ASP A 225 -7.63 -31.37 7.08
CA ASP A 225 -6.53 -31.40 6.10
C ASP A 225 -6.60 -32.67 5.26
N LEU A 226 -6.84 -33.82 5.89
CA LEU A 226 -6.99 -35.10 5.18
C LEU A 226 -8.23 -35.10 4.30
N ALA A 227 -9.36 -34.58 4.79
CA ALA A 227 -10.57 -34.46 4.00
C ALA A 227 -10.38 -33.51 2.82
N PHE A 228 -9.57 -32.45 2.98
CA PHE A 228 -9.21 -31.54 1.90
C PHE A 228 -8.34 -32.22 0.85
N ILE A 229 -7.29 -32.94 1.27
CA ILE A 229 -6.44 -33.75 0.38
C ILE A 229 -7.29 -34.78 -0.38
N ASP A 230 -8.20 -35.46 0.30
CA ASP A 230 -9.06 -36.49 -0.31
C ASP A 230 -10.02 -35.89 -1.36
N ARG A 231 -10.51 -34.66 -1.15
CA ARG A 231 -11.35 -33.95 -2.13
C ARG A 231 -10.57 -33.45 -3.34
N PHE A 232 -9.26 -33.24 -3.21
CA PHE A 232 -8.42 -32.80 -4.33
C PHE A 232 -8.28 -33.88 -5.42
N GLY A 233 -8.54 -35.14 -5.05
CA GLY A 233 -8.82 -36.24 -5.96
C GLY A 233 -7.67 -37.25 -6.08
N THR A 234 -8.04 -38.53 -6.21
CA THR A 234 -7.15 -39.66 -6.53
C THR A 234 -6.61 -39.63 -7.96
N ASP A 235 -7.18 -38.77 -8.82
CA ASP A 235 -7.00 -38.82 -10.27
C ASP A 235 -6.16 -37.65 -10.81
N ARG A 236 -5.72 -36.75 -9.93
CA ARG A 236 -4.84 -35.65 -10.33
C ARG A 236 -3.39 -36.08 -10.35
N PRO A 237 -2.62 -35.69 -11.38
CA PRO A 237 -1.20 -35.97 -11.40
C PRO A 237 -0.49 -35.22 -10.26
N ILE A 238 0.55 -35.84 -9.71
CA ILE A 238 1.40 -35.27 -8.65
C ILE A 238 1.91 -33.87 -9.01
N THR A 239 2.14 -33.61 -10.30
CA THR A 239 2.55 -32.29 -10.80
C THR A 239 1.48 -31.23 -10.58
N GLU A 240 0.19 -31.55 -10.66
CA GLU A 240 -0.87 -30.58 -10.35
C GLU A 240 -1.01 -30.34 -8.85
N PHE A 241 -0.77 -31.38 -8.04
CA PHE A 241 -0.73 -31.25 -6.58
C PHE A 241 0.39 -30.31 -6.14
N ALA A 242 1.61 -30.50 -6.65
CA ALA A 242 2.76 -29.67 -6.30
C ALA A 242 2.63 -28.21 -6.78
N ASN A 243 1.84 -27.98 -7.82
CA ASN A 243 1.54 -26.66 -8.39
C ASN A 243 0.28 -25.99 -7.81
N ASP A 244 -0.34 -26.57 -6.78
CA ASP A 244 -1.47 -25.95 -6.08
C ASP A 244 -1.00 -25.25 -4.80
N PHE A 245 -1.40 -23.99 -4.62
CA PHE A 245 -0.92 -23.18 -3.51
C PHE A 245 -1.41 -23.69 -2.15
N ALA A 246 -2.63 -24.23 -2.07
CA ALA A 246 -3.18 -24.82 -0.86
C ALA A 246 -2.38 -26.06 -0.46
N MET A 247 -2.04 -26.90 -1.45
CA MET A 247 -1.24 -28.09 -1.23
C MET A 247 0.19 -27.79 -0.83
N GLN A 248 0.80 -26.75 -1.40
CA GLN A 248 2.11 -26.27 -0.94
C GLN A 248 2.07 -25.83 0.53
N ASN A 249 1.04 -25.09 0.95
CA ASN A 249 0.88 -24.69 2.35
C ASN A 249 0.71 -25.89 3.29
N LEU A 250 -0.13 -26.85 2.92
CA LEU A 250 -0.29 -28.10 3.65
C LEU A 250 1.01 -28.88 3.77
N ALA A 251 1.78 -28.94 2.70
CA ALA A 251 3.07 -29.62 2.69
C ALA A 251 4.10 -28.94 3.58
N ILE A 252 4.11 -27.60 3.64
CA ILE A 252 4.96 -26.85 4.58
C ILE A 252 4.57 -27.15 6.04
N ARG A 253 3.27 -27.25 6.34
CA ARG A 253 2.79 -27.63 7.69
C ARG A 253 3.16 -29.07 8.04
N PHE A 254 3.01 -29.98 7.08
CA PHE A 254 3.48 -31.36 7.23
C PHE A 254 4.99 -31.42 7.50
N LEU A 255 5.78 -30.63 6.77
CA LEU A 255 7.22 -30.50 6.98
C LEU A 255 7.55 -30.00 8.39
N GLN A 256 6.82 -28.99 8.89
CA GLN A 256 7.00 -28.46 10.24
C GLN A 256 6.93 -29.53 11.33
N GLY A 257 5.99 -30.47 11.21
CA GLY A 257 5.84 -31.57 12.16
C GLY A 257 6.85 -32.71 11.94
N ARG A 258 7.11 -33.05 10.68
CA ARG A 258 7.94 -34.21 10.30
C ARG A 258 9.45 -33.95 10.41
N ASP A 259 9.89 -32.77 9.99
CA ASP A 259 11.30 -32.37 9.90
C ASP A 259 11.45 -30.88 10.30
N PRO A 260 11.47 -30.59 11.63
CA PRO A 260 11.49 -29.23 12.14
C PRO A 260 12.73 -28.42 11.72
N GLU A 261 13.88 -29.07 11.53
CA GLU A 261 15.12 -28.38 11.11
C GLU A 261 15.01 -27.92 9.65
N ARG A 262 14.54 -28.79 8.74
CA ARG A 262 14.30 -28.39 7.35
C ARG A 262 13.22 -27.32 7.22
N TYR A 263 12.22 -27.35 8.10
CA TYR A 263 11.23 -26.27 8.20
C TYR A 263 11.84 -24.96 8.68
N LYS A 264 12.73 -25.00 9.68
CA LYS A 264 13.43 -23.82 10.19
C LYS A 264 14.27 -23.16 9.10
N ASP A 265 14.97 -23.94 8.29
CA ASP A 265 15.71 -23.43 7.13
C ASP A 265 14.77 -22.79 6.09
N TYR A 266 13.64 -23.43 5.81
CA TYR A 266 12.62 -22.86 4.92
C TYR A 266 12.09 -21.53 5.46
N ARG A 267 11.83 -21.43 6.77
CA ARG A 267 11.38 -20.19 7.40
C ARG A 267 12.43 -19.08 7.33
N ALA A 268 13.70 -19.39 7.56
CA ALA A 268 14.78 -18.40 7.45
C ALA A 268 14.83 -17.77 6.05
N ASP A 269 14.71 -18.59 5.00
CA ASP A 269 14.66 -18.11 3.61
C ASP A 269 13.45 -17.21 3.36
N VAL A 270 12.26 -17.66 3.78
CA VAL A 270 11.01 -16.92 3.64
C VAL A 270 11.08 -15.58 4.38
N ASP A 271 11.51 -15.57 5.63
CA ASP A 271 11.56 -14.37 6.46
C ASP A 271 12.54 -13.35 5.88
N GLY A 272 13.70 -13.81 5.37
CA GLY A 272 14.67 -12.95 4.68
C GLY A 272 14.13 -12.35 3.38
N LEU A 273 13.39 -13.13 2.59
CA LEU A 273 12.79 -12.68 1.33
C LEU A 273 11.61 -11.74 1.54
N VAL A 274 10.67 -12.12 2.41
CA VAL A 274 9.49 -11.32 2.74
C VAL A 274 9.90 -10.01 3.41
N GLY A 275 10.90 -10.05 4.31
CA GLY A 275 11.47 -8.86 4.94
C GLY A 275 12.00 -7.85 3.91
N ARG A 276 12.86 -8.30 2.99
CA ARG A 276 13.40 -7.44 1.92
C ARG A 276 12.33 -6.94 0.97
N THR A 277 11.39 -7.80 0.58
CA THR A 277 10.25 -7.44 -0.28
C THR A 277 9.37 -6.39 0.40
N LYS A 278 9.07 -6.55 1.69
CA LYS A 278 8.27 -5.60 2.47
C LYS A 278 8.95 -4.24 2.55
N VAL A 279 10.26 -4.20 2.77
CA VAL A 279 11.04 -2.95 2.73
C VAL A 279 10.96 -2.31 1.35
N ALA A 280 11.23 -3.06 0.27
CA ALA A 280 11.18 -2.53 -1.08
C ALA A 280 9.77 -2.01 -1.47
N VAL A 281 8.71 -2.77 -1.14
CA VAL A 281 7.31 -2.37 -1.36
C VAL A 281 6.98 -1.11 -0.55
N LYS A 282 7.36 -1.05 0.73
CA LYS A 282 7.13 0.13 1.58
C LYS A 282 7.84 1.36 1.00
N THR A 283 9.09 1.21 0.60
CA THR A 283 9.91 2.27 0.02
C THR A 283 9.32 2.77 -1.30
N ALA A 284 8.97 1.87 -2.21
CA ALA A 284 8.30 2.21 -3.47
C ALA A 284 6.95 2.90 -3.23
N GLY A 285 6.14 2.39 -2.30
CA GLY A 285 4.85 2.97 -1.91
C GLY A 285 4.98 4.36 -1.31
N GLY A 286 6.01 4.59 -0.49
CA GLY A 286 6.35 5.89 0.07
C GLY A 286 6.78 6.90 -0.98
N ALA A 287 7.68 6.49 -1.89
CA ALA A 287 8.12 7.33 -3.01
C ALA A 287 6.96 7.65 -3.97
N VAL A 288 6.04 6.71 -4.18
CA VAL A 288 4.81 6.92 -4.95
C VAL A 288 3.87 7.89 -4.24
N ALA A 289 3.69 7.76 -2.93
CA ALA A 289 2.89 8.71 -2.15
C ALA A 289 3.49 10.12 -2.21
N PHE A 290 4.82 10.24 -2.13
CA PHE A 290 5.53 11.50 -2.30
C PHE A 290 5.37 12.06 -3.73
N GLY A 291 5.45 11.21 -4.75
CA GLY A 291 5.14 11.60 -6.12
C GLY A 291 3.72 12.14 -6.27
N GLY A 292 2.72 11.52 -5.62
CA GLY A 292 1.35 12.04 -5.58
C GLY A 292 1.23 13.41 -4.91
N LEU A 293 2.03 13.65 -3.86
CA LEU A 293 2.14 14.95 -3.20
C LEU A 293 2.72 16.00 -4.16
N VAL A 294 3.83 15.68 -4.82
CA VAL A 294 4.50 16.52 -5.81
C VAL A 294 3.54 16.88 -6.94
N MET A 295 2.77 15.92 -7.47
CA MET A 295 1.81 16.17 -8.54
C MET A 295 0.62 17.05 -8.09
N SER A 296 0.14 16.86 -6.86
CA SER A 296 -0.92 17.71 -6.29
C SER A 296 -0.43 19.15 -6.13
N PHE A 297 0.81 19.32 -5.66
CA PHE A 297 1.47 20.61 -5.59
C PHE A 297 1.62 21.26 -6.98
N ALA A 298 2.06 20.50 -7.99
CA ALA A 298 2.20 20.98 -9.36
C ALA A 298 0.89 21.53 -9.94
N HIS A 299 -0.21 20.84 -9.66
CA HIS A 299 -1.54 21.25 -10.08
C HIS A 299 -1.97 22.57 -9.43
N GLU A 300 -1.78 22.70 -8.11
CA GLU A 300 -2.07 23.95 -7.39
C GLU A 300 -1.22 25.10 -7.93
N VAL A 301 0.09 24.88 -8.15
CA VAL A 301 0.98 25.89 -8.77
C VAL A 301 0.50 26.30 -10.16
N SER A 302 0.06 25.34 -10.99
CA SER A 302 -0.44 25.64 -12.33
C SER A 302 -1.70 26.51 -12.31
N SER A 303 -2.57 26.34 -11.30
CA SER A 303 -3.78 27.16 -11.10
C SER A 303 -3.46 28.62 -10.76
N PHE A 304 -2.30 28.89 -10.15
CA PHE A 304 -1.85 30.26 -9.88
C PHE A 304 -1.31 30.97 -11.12
N GLY A 305 -0.83 30.23 -12.12
CA GLY A 305 -0.34 30.79 -13.39
C GLY A 305 -1.42 31.52 -14.19
N ASP A 306 -2.70 31.21 -13.94
CA ASP A 306 -3.85 31.90 -14.53
C ASP A 306 -4.10 33.29 -13.90
N VAL A 307 -3.46 33.59 -12.74
CA VAL A 307 -3.54 34.88 -12.05
C VAL A 307 -2.33 35.73 -12.46
N GLN A 308 -2.58 36.86 -13.14
CA GLN A 308 -1.61 37.71 -13.88
C GLN A 308 -0.46 38.34 -13.06
N ASN A 309 0.43 37.56 -12.43
CA ASN A 309 1.64 38.06 -11.76
C ASN A 309 2.91 37.53 -12.47
N THR A 310 3.18 38.09 -13.66
CA THR A 310 4.21 37.60 -14.61
C THR A 310 5.67 37.88 -14.22
N GLY A 311 5.95 38.82 -13.30
CA GLY A 311 7.31 39.18 -12.89
C GLY A 311 8.04 38.07 -12.10
N VAL A 312 7.35 37.46 -11.14
CA VAL A 312 7.90 36.35 -10.32
C VAL A 312 8.04 35.05 -11.13
N ILE A 313 7.24 34.90 -12.19
CA ILE A 313 7.18 33.69 -13.01
C ILE A 313 8.45 33.50 -13.87
N VAL A 314 9.09 34.59 -14.30
CA VAL A 314 10.30 34.51 -15.14
C VAL A 314 11.52 34.07 -14.32
N GLU A 315 11.66 34.57 -13.09
CA GLU A 315 12.81 34.25 -12.23
C GLU A 315 12.76 32.83 -11.65
N VAL A 316 11.56 32.30 -11.43
CA VAL A 316 11.35 30.92 -10.92
C VAL A 316 11.25 29.90 -12.07
N MET A 317 11.28 30.34 -13.33
CA MET A 317 11.16 29.47 -14.51
C MET A 317 12.17 28.31 -14.53
N PRO A 318 13.48 28.51 -14.24
CA PRO A 318 14.42 27.39 -14.22
C PRO A 318 14.03 26.32 -13.19
N LEU A 319 13.55 26.73 -12.02
CA LEU A 319 13.07 25.81 -10.98
C LEU A 319 11.79 25.10 -11.40
N GLY A 320 10.88 25.78 -12.12
CA GLY A 320 9.69 25.15 -12.68
C GLY A 320 10.02 24.06 -13.70
N LEU A 321 11.02 24.29 -14.58
CA LEU A 321 11.49 23.28 -15.52
C LEU A 321 12.15 22.10 -14.81
N GLU A 322 13.06 22.38 -13.87
CA GLU A 322 13.72 21.36 -13.04
C GLU A 322 12.69 20.51 -12.28
N PHE A 323 11.66 21.15 -11.74
CA PHE A 323 10.54 20.47 -11.10
C PHE A 323 9.82 19.52 -12.07
N VAL A 324 9.47 19.96 -13.28
CA VAL A 324 8.81 19.10 -14.27
C VAL A 324 9.70 17.91 -14.61
N THR A 325 11.00 18.14 -14.81
CA THR A 325 11.95 17.05 -15.12
C THR A 325 12.10 16.04 -13.97
N ALA A 326 12.01 16.50 -12.71
CA ALA A 326 12.08 15.64 -11.54
C ALA A 326 10.73 14.92 -11.27
N ALA A 327 9.61 15.60 -11.49
CA ALA A 327 8.27 15.08 -11.20
C ALA A 327 7.76 14.10 -12.28
N ALA A 328 8.11 14.29 -13.56
CA ALA A 328 7.58 13.47 -14.65
C ALA A 328 7.89 11.97 -14.52
N PRO A 329 9.12 11.53 -14.16
CA PRO A 329 9.40 10.12 -13.93
C PRO A 329 8.59 9.53 -12.76
N LEU A 330 8.37 10.31 -11.69
CA LEU A 330 7.51 9.90 -10.58
C LEU A 330 6.06 9.74 -11.04
N ALA A 331 5.52 10.67 -11.83
CA ALA A 331 4.15 10.60 -12.32
C ALA A 331 3.87 9.28 -13.06
N GLY A 332 4.81 8.81 -13.89
CA GLY A 332 4.72 7.51 -14.57
C GLY A 332 4.71 6.33 -13.59
N LYS A 333 5.62 6.31 -12.61
CA LYS A 333 5.69 5.27 -11.56
C LYS A 333 4.42 5.24 -10.70
N VAL A 334 3.93 6.42 -10.35
CA VAL A 334 2.74 6.63 -9.53
C VAL A 334 1.48 6.16 -10.28
N ALA A 335 1.25 6.62 -11.51
CA ALA A 335 0.09 6.22 -12.31
C ALA A 335 0.06 4.70 -12.53
N LYS A 336 1.23 4.11 -12.81
CA LYS A 336 1.38 2.67 -12.93
C LYS A 336 1.02 1.95 -11.63
N THR A 337 1.61 2.36 -10.52
CA THR A 337 1.34 1.77 -9.20
C THR A 337 -0.12 1.92 -8.77
N ALA A 338 -0.78 3.03 -9.10
CA ALA A 338 -2.19 3.23 -8.83
C ALA A 338 -3.09 2.26 -9.62
N ILE A 339 -2.71 1.93 -10.86
CA ILE A 339 -3.45 0.99 -11.73
C ILE A 339 -3.18 -0.46 -11.34
N THR A 340 -1.91 -0.81 -11.11
CA THR A 340 -1.48 -2.22 -10.98
C THR A 340 -1.25 -2.67 -9.54
N GLY A 341 -1.27 -1.75 -8.57
CA GLY A 341 -0.65 -1.96 -7.27
C GLY A 341 0.88 -1.87 -7.35
N ILE A 342 1.56 -1.97 -6.20
CA ILE A 342 3.02 -2.15 -6.16
C ILE A 342 3.29 -3.56 -6.65
N VAL A 343 3.66 -3.69 -7.92
CA VAL A 343 3.81 -5.00 -8.54
C VAL A 343 5.14 -5.61 -8.10
N ILE A 344 5.05 -6.82 -7.57
CA ILE A 344 6.21 -7.58 -7.11
C ILE A 344 6.79 -8.39 -8.26
N GLU A 345 5.98 -8.83 -9.23
CA GLU A 345 6.40 -9.66 -10.38
C GLU A 345 7.09 -8.86 -11.51
N PRO A 346 8.35 -9.18 -11.88
CA PRO A 346 9.00 -8.61 -13.04
C PRO A 346 8.35 -9.11 -14.34
N GLY A 347 8.47 -8.32 -15.40
CA GLY A 347 7.87 -8.63 -16.71
C GLY A 347 6.37 -8.35 -16.82
N SER A 348 5.63 -8.14 -15.72
CA SER A 348 4.25 -7.62 -15.77
C SER A 348 4.18 -6.10 -16.02
N LEU A 349 5.35 -5.45 -16.14
CA LEU A 349 5.52 -4.02 -16.39
C LEU A 349 5.03 -3.59 -17.78
N ILE A 350 4.86 -4.54 -18.69
CA ILE A 350 4.17 -4.38 -19.96
C ILE A 350 2.77 -4.97 -19.76
N PRO A 351 1.67 -4.26 -20.08
CA PRO A 351 0.32 -4.81 -20.10
C PRO A 351 0.25 -5.91 -21.16
N ASN A 352 0.72 -7.09 -20.78
CA ASN A 352 0.77 -8.25 -21.64
C ASN A 352 -0.52 -9.04 -21.42
N PRO A 353 -1.37 -9.22 -22.45
CA PRO A 353 -2.53 -10.11 -22.34
C PRO A 353 -2.15 -11.56 -21.98
N PHE A 354 -0.86 -11.89 -22.04
CA PHE A 354 -0.26 -13.17 -21.65
C PHE A 354 0.40 -13.19 -20.25
N GLY A 355 0.34 -12.10 -19.45
CA GLY A 355 0.93 -12.04 -18.10
C GLY A 355 0.41 -13.15 -17.15
N PRO A 356 1.17 -13.63 -16.15
CA PRO A 356 0.95 -14.92 -15.50
C PRO A 356 -0.47 -15.11 -14.95
N LYS A 357 -0.95 -16.36 -14.95
CA LYS A 357 -2.22 -16.71 -14.33
C LYS A 357 -2.05 -16.63 -12.81
N ARG A 358 -3.05 -16.11 -12.09
CA ARG A 358 -2.97 -15.80 -10.65
C ARG A 358 -4.04 -16.49 -9.82
N PHE A 359 -5.20 -16.71 -10.41
CA PHE A 359 -6.35 -17.27 -9.72
C PHE A 359 -6.81 -18.53 -10.44
N ARG A 360 -7.10 -19.59 -9.71
CA ARG A 360 -7.78 -20.76 -10.22
C ARG A 360 -9.21 -20.73 -9.73
N VAL A 361 -10.16 -20.72 -10.66
CA VAL A 361 -11.59 -20.69 -10.35
C VAL A 361 -12.21 -22.03 -10.73
N THR A 362 -12.85 -22.67 -9.77
CA THR A 362 -13.63 -23.90 -9.96
C THR A 362 -15.11 -23.57 -9.81
N VAL A 363 -15.93 -23.94 -10.80
CA VAL A 363 -17.41 -23.75 -10.80
C VAL A 363 -18.14 -25.09 -10.57
N ALA A 364 -19.47 -25.06 -10.44
CA ALA A 364 -20.35 -26.16 -9.99
C ALA A 364 -20.29 -27.51 -10.75
N GLU A 365 -19.41 -27.66 -11.75
CA GLU A 365 -19.20 -28.89 -12.53
C GLU A 365 -17.76 -29.40 -12.44
N GLY A 366 -16.96 -28.87 -11.51
CA GLY A 366 -15.54 -29.23 -11.34
C GLY A 366 -14.62 -28.64 -12.40
N LYS A 367 -15.15 -27.89 -13.38
CA LYS A 367 -14.35 -27.21 -14.40
C LYS A 367 -13.50 -26.13 -13.77
N GLU A 368 -12.18 -26.23 -13.98
CA GLU A 368 -11.21 -25.25 -13.53
C GLU A 368 -10.83 -24.29 -14.65
N ASN A 369 -10.87 -23.00 -14.35
CA ASN A 369 -10.39 -21.95 -15.22
C ASN A 369 -9.34 -21.14 -14.47
N ASP A 370 -8.12 -21.14 -14.99
CA ASP A 370 -7.08 -20.27 -14.47
C ASP A 370 -7.20 -18.86 -15.08
N LEU A 371 -7.38 -17.86 -14.23
CA LEU A 371 -7.59 -16.45 -14.57
C LEU A 371 -6.38 -15.59 -14.19
N ARG A 372 -6.12 -14.55 -14.98
CA ARG A 372 -4.95 -13.67 -14.83
C ARG A 372 -5.21 -12.43 -13.96
N SER A 373 -6.47 -12.05 -13.73
CA SER A 373 -6.81 -10.82 -13.03
C SER A 373 -8.05 -10.93 -12.15
N ALA A 374 -8.11 -10.10 -11.12
CA ALA A 374 -9.26 -9.94 -10.24
C ALA A 374 -10.51 -9.55 -11.02
N LYS A 375 -10.37 -8.65 -12.00
CA LYS A 375 -11.48 -8.31 -12.91
C LYS A 375 -12.10 -9.56 -13.53
N LYS A 376 -11.30 -10.47 -14.09
CA LYS A 376 -11.82 -11.71 -14.69
C LYS A 376 -12.48 -12.61 -13.66
N VAL A 377 -11.94 -12.70 -12.43
CA VAL A 377 -12.58 -13.45 -11.34
C VAL A 377 -13.96 -12.85 -11.01
N PHE A 378 -14.06 -11.52 -10.91
CA PHE A 378 -15.33 -10.83 -10.66
C PHE A 378 -16.32 -10.96 -11.82
N ASP A 379 -15.86 -10.92 -13.07
CA ASP A 379 -16.68 -11.21 -14.24
C ASP A 379 -17.23 -12.65 -14.14
N THR A 380 -16.39 -13.63 -13.75
CA THR A 380 -16.82 -15.02 -13.56
C THR A 380 -17.83 -15.19 -12.39
N ILE A 381 -17.70 -14.42 -11.29
CA ILE A 381 -18.69 -14.40 -10.20
C ILE A 381 -20.07 -14.00 -10.73
N GLU A 382 -20.12 -12.95 -11.56
CA GLU A 382 -21.35 -12.46 -12.17
C GLU A 382 -21.93 -13.46 -13.19
N GLU A 383 -21.09 -14.00 -14.08
CA GLU A 383 -21.49 -15.00 -15.09
C GLU A 383 -22.11 -16.26 -14.46
N ASN A 384 -21.72 -16.61 -13.22
CA ASN A 384 -22.24 -17.75 -12.49
C ASN A 384 -23.37 -17.38 -11.50
N ASN A 385 -23.88 -16.16 -11.53
CA ASN A 385 -24.95 -15.66 -10.63
C ASN A 385 -24.60 -15.75 -9.13
N GLU A 386 -23.32 -15.65 -8.77
CA GLU A 386 -22.85 -15.69 -7.37
C GLU A 386 -22.64 -14.28 -6.78
N ASN A 387 -23.00 -13.23 -7.54
CA ASN A 387 -22.82 -11.83 -7.16
C ASN A 387 -23.52 -11.48 -5.84
N ASP A 388 -24.80 -11.87 -5.69
CA ASP A 388 -25.57 -11.58 -4.47
C ASP A 388 -24.96 -12.23 -3.22
N ARG A 389 -24.36 -13.42 -3.37
CA ARG A 389 -23.66 -14.10 -2.27
C ARG A 389 -22.38 -13.39 -1.91
N PHE A 390 -21.59 -13.02 -2.91
CA PHE A 390 -20.36 -12.25 -2.72
C PHE A 390 -20.65 -10.94 -2.00
N GLU A 391 -21.60 -10.15 -2.51
CA GLU A 391 -22.03 -8.90 -1.89
C GLU A 391 -22.51 -9.13 -0.46
N SER A 392 -23.39 -10.12 -0.24
CA SER A 392 -23.92 -10.42 1.10
C SER A 392 -22.83 -10.79 2.11
N ALA A 393 -21.71 -11.37 1.66
CA ALA A 393 -20.60 -11.76 2.52
C ALA A 393 -19.65 -10.59 2.88
N LEU A 394 -19.62 -9.50 2.11
CA LEU A 394 -18.72 -8.37 2.37
C LEU A 394 -18.93 -7.74 3.75
N PHE A 395 -20.21 -7.53 4.11
CA PHE A 395 -20.66 -6.97 5.37
C PHE A 395 -21.67 -7.93 6.00
N THR A 396 -21.46 -8.29 7.25
CA THR A 396 -22.37 -9.17 7.98
C THR A 396 -22.43 -8.71 9.43
N ASP A 397 -23.64 -8.77 10.00
CA ASP A 397 -23.85 -8.46 11.40
C ASP A 397 -23.04 -9.38 12.32
N GLY A 398 -22.61 -8.85 13.46
CA GLY A 398 -21.80 -9.60 14.42
C GLY A 398 -20.32 -9.70 14.06
N GLY A 399 -19.83 -8.90 13.11
CA GLY A 399 -18.40 -8.83 12.80
C GLY A 399 -17.85 -10.06 12.06
N GLN A 400 -18.70 -10.73 11.28
CA GLN A 400 -18.35 -11.91 10.47
C GLN A 400 -18.21 -11.60 8.98
N GLY A 401 -18.38 -10.35 8.56
CA GLY A 401 -18.22 -9.94 7.17
C GLY A 401 -16.77 -10.07 6.69
N TRP A 402 -16.59 -10.18 5.37
CA TRP A 402 -15.27 -10.44 4.81
C TRP A 402 -14.29 -9.28 4.95
N LEU A 403 -14.79 -8.05 4.90
CA LEU A 403 -13.95 -6.87 5.08
C LEU A 403 -13.49 -6.72 6.53
N ILE A 404 -14.31 -7.10 7.52
CA ILE A 404 -13.87 -7.07 8.93
C ILE A 404 -12.87 -8.18 9.25
N ALA A 405 -13.01 -9.36 8.63
CA ALA A 405 -12.02 -10.43 8.76
C ALA A 405 -10.66 -10.01 8.20
N LEU A 406 -10.64 -9.40 7.01
CA LEU A 406 -9.42 -8.84 6.43
C LEU A 406 -8.84 -7.70 7.28
N TYR A 407 -9.69 -6.79 7.75
CA TYR A 407 -9.29 -5.62 8.55
C TYR A 407 -8.44 -6.01 9.75
N ARG A 408 -8.79 -7.14 10.40
CA ARG A 408 -8.05 -7.62 11.56
C ARG A 408 -6.57 -7.60 11.26
N CYS A 409 -6.14 -8.25 10.19
CA CYS A 409 -4.71 -8.44 9.87
C CYS A 409 -4.14 -7.42 8.86
N ASP A 410 -4.99 -6.75 8.07
CA ASP A 410 -4.56 -5.82 7.04
C ASP A 410 -5.52 -4.62 6.89
N PRO A 411 -5.48 -3.66 7.84
CA PRO A 411 -6.34 -2.49 7.82
C PRO A 411 -6.07 -1.54 6.65
N ASP A 412 -4.82 -1.49 6.15
CA ASP A 412 -4.44 -0.66 4.99
C ASP A 412 -5.18 -1.14 3.73
N THR A 413 -5.14 -2.45 3.47
CA THR A 413 -5.81 -3.03 2.30
C THR A 413 -7.33 -2.81 2.35
N VAL A 414 -7.98 -3.00 3.51
CA VAL A 414 -9.42 -2.73 3.64
C VAL A 414 -9.74 -1.27 3.35
N GLY A 415 -8.96 -0.34 3.90
CA GLY A 415 -9.15 1.08 3.62
C GLY A 415 -9.01 1.42 2.14
N ARG A 416 -8.02 0.84 1.45
CA ARG A 416 -7.86 1.00 0.00
C ARG A 416 -9.01 0.38 -0.80
N MET A 417 -9.55 -0.75 -0.35
CA MET A 417 -10.72 -1.39 -0.98
C MET A 417 -11.95 -0.49 -0.87
N LEU A 418 -12.18 0.13 0.30
CA LEU A 418 -13.25 1.10 0.49
C LEU A 418 -13.01 2.36 -0.37
N ASP A 419 -11.79 2.88 -0.37
CA ASP A 419 -11.41 4.07 -1.16
C ASP A 419 -11.51 3.85 -2.67
N ALA A 420 -11.27 2.64 -3.16
CA ALA A 420 -11.44 2.28 -4.56
C ALA A 420 -12.92 2.13 -4.94
N SER A 421 -13.75 1.59 -4.06
CA SER A 421 -15.16 1.33 -4.37
C SER A 421 -16.04 2.58 -4.23
N VAL A 422 -15.78 3.43 -3.24
CA VAL A 422 -16.63 4.58 -2.90
C VAL A 422 -16.14 5.84 -3.63
N SER A 423 -17.02 6.49 -4.37
CA SER A 423 -16.73 7.73 -5.09
C SER A 423 -16.22 8.83 -4.16
N LYS A 424 -15.35 9.71 -4.67
CA LYS A 424 -14.77 10.82 -3.89
C LYS A 424 -15.85 11.68 -3.22
N GLY A 425 -16.93 12.00 -3.94
CA GLY A 425 -18.04 12.78 -3.40
C GLY A 425 -18.72 12.09 -2.20
N LYS A 426 -19.02 10.79 -2.32
CA LYS A 426 -19.64 10.02 -1.23
C LYS A 426 -18.68 9.84 -0.05
N ARG A 427 -17.37 9.66 -0.29
CA ARG A 427 -16.35 9.62 0.77
C ARG A 427 -16.30 10.91 1.57
N ASN A 428 -16.28 12.06 0.90
CA ASN A 428 -16.27 13.35 1.58
C ASN A 428 -17.57 13.59 2.36
N GLU A 429 -18.73 13.24 1.77
CA GLU A 429 -20.02 13.27 2.47
C GLU A 429 -20.02 12.37 3.72
N PHE A 430 -19.47 11.16 3.61
CA PHE A 430 -19.28 10.24 4.73
C PHE A 430 -18.37 10.84 5.81
N GLY A 431 -17.24 11.42 5.42
CA GLY A 431 -16.32 12.10 6.31
C GLY A 431 -17.02 13.19 7.13
N VAL A 432 -17.79 14.06 6.47
CA VAL A 432 -18.51 15.15 7.14
C VAL A 432 -19.66 14.63 8.00
N LYS A 433 -20.57 13.83 7.43
CA LYS A 433 -21.82 13.44 8.10
C LYS A 433 -21.63 12.38 9.17
N PHE A 434 -20.64 11.51 9.03
CA PHE A 434 -20.42 10.40 9.96
C PHE A 434 -19.14 10.52 10.76
N MET A 435 -18.03 10.98 10.17
CA MET A 435 -16.77 11.12 10.90
C MET A 435 -16.57 12.50 11.51
N GLU A 436 -17.51 13.43 11.29
CA GLU A 436 -17.43 14.83 11.75
C GLU A 436 -16.13 15.51 11.26
N ALA A 437 -15.63 15.10 10.10
CA ALA A 437 -14.48 15.69 9.48
C ALA A 437 -14.83 17.09 8.91
N PRO A 438 -13.86 18.02 8.85
CA PRO A 438 -14.07 19.32 8.19
C PRO A 438 -14.48 19.14 6.72
N GLU A 439 -15.39 19.98 6.22
CA GLU A 439 -15.86 19.93 4.82
C GLU A 439 -14.74 20.12 3.78
N SER A 440 -13.65 20.79 4.16
CA SER A 440 -12.47 20.99 3.30
C SER A 440 -11.54 19.78 3.21
N LYS A 441 -11.79 18.71 3.98
CA LYS A 441 -10.92 17.54 4.04
C LYS A 441 -11.35 16.48 3.04
N ASP A 442 -10.45 16.11 2.13
CA ASP A 442 -10.62 14.91 1.32
C ASP A 442 -10.55 13.68 2.22
N TYR A 443 -11.67 12.98 2.34
CA TYR A 443 -11.79 11.84 3.25
C TYR A 443 -11.25 10.57 2.58
N SER A 444 -10.47 9.80 3.35
CA SER A 444 -9.92 8.52 2.94
C SER A 444 -10.08 7.49 4.06
N PHE A 445 -10.67 6.35 3.71
CA PHE A 445 -10.81 5.22 4.62
C PHE A 445 -9.45 4.60 4.98
N VAL A 446 -8.49 4.55 4.04
CA VAL A 446 -7.16 4.03 4.34
C VAL A 446 -6.46 4.84 5.41
N ASN A 447 -6.54 6.17 5.33
CA ASN A 447 -5.95 7.02 6.36
C ASN A 447 -6.69 6.86 7.69
N ALA A 448 -8.02 6.87 7.69
CA ALA A 448 -8.81 6.73 8.92
C ALA A 448 -8.65 5.36 9.63
N LEU A 449 -8.45 4.26 8.89
CA LEU A 449 -8.24 2.93 9.47
C LEU A 449 -6.80 2.69 9.95
N THR A 450 -5.83 3.43 9.42
CA THR A 450 -4.40 3.27 9.75
C THR A 450 -3.85 4.37 10.66
N ASP A 451 -4.68 5.37 10.99
CA ASP A 451 -4.37 6.45 11.94
C ASP A 451 -4.15 5.92 13.36
N ASN A 452 -3.43 6.73 14.16
CA ASN A 452 -3.20 6.49 15.57
C ASN A 452 -4.41 6.89 16.44
N ASP A 453 -5.37 7.67 15.91
CA ASP A 453 -6.63 7.97 16.61
C ASP A 453 -7.51 6.72 16.73
N MET A 454 -7.45 6.09 17.91
CA MET A 454 -8.22 4.90 18.22
C MET A 454 -9.74 5.13 18.13
N THR A 455 -10.23 6.33 18.46
CA THR A 455 -11.67 6.63 18.51
C THR A 455 -12.26 6.62 17.09
N CYS A 456 -11.59 7.28 16.17
CA CYS A 456 -11.94 7.30 14.75
C CYS A 456 -11.97 5.87 14.17
N ARG A 457 -10.91 5.11 14.43
CA ARG A 457 -10.76 3.73 13.95
C ARG A 457 -11.82 2.81 14.52
N GLU A 458 -12.07 2.84 15.82
CA GLU A 458 -13.11 2.02 16.47
C GLU A 458 -14.50 2.33 15.95
N ARG A 459 -14.81 3.60 15.69
CA ARG A 459 -16.10 4.01 15.10
C ARG A 459 -16.30 3.39 13.73
N LEU A 460 -15.28 3.37 12.87
CA LEU A 460 -15.33 2.71 11.56
C LEU A 460 -15.48 1.20 11.69
N VAL A 461 -14.65 0.57 12.51
CA VAL A 461 -14.66 -0.88 12.70
C VAL A 461 -16.03 -1.34 13.21
N ARG A 462 -16.55 -0.70 14.25
CA ARG A 462 -17.81 -1.10 14.88
C ARG A 462 -19.02 -0.87 14.00
N ASN A 463 -19.10 0.29 13.34
CA ASN A 463 -20.32 0.69 12.64
C ASN A 463 -20.28 0.41 11.14
N VAL A 464 -19.11 0.50 10.49
CA VAL A 464 -18.99 0.30 9.04
C VAL A 464 -18.59 -1.13 8.71
N LEU A 465 -17.64 -1.72 9.42
CA LEU A 465 -17.15 -3.07 9.08
C LEU A 465 -17.89 -4.18 9.86
N GLY A 466 -18.28 -3.91 11.11
CA GLY A 466 -18.84 -4.92 12.03
C GLY A 466 -20.35 -5.15 11.92
N ARG A 467 -21.06 -4.39 11.08
CA ARG A 467 -22.53 -4.43 10.93
C ARG A 467 -22.94 -4.29 9.47
N ASP A 468 -23.99 -4.99 9.05
CA ASP A 468 -24.61 -4.76 7.76
C ASP A 468 -25.71 -3.69 7.87
N GLN A 469 -25.38 -2.48 7.44
CA GLN A 469 -26.27 -1.33 7.45
C GLN A 469 -26.95 -1.11 6.10
N ARG A 470 -26.74 -1.96 5.09
CA ARG A 470 -27.27 -1.74 3.72
C ARG A 470 -28.79 -1.78 3.66
N ARG A 471 -29.43 -2.64 4.46
CA ARG A 471 -30.89 -2.85 4.45
C ARG A 471 -31.62 -2.07 5.54
N ARG A 472 -31.01 -1.94 6.71
CA ARG A 472 -31.58 -1.28 7.90
C ARG A 472 -30.52 -0.36 8.53
N PRO A 473 -30.20 0.76 7.87
CA PRO A 473 -29.13 1.62 8.34
C PRO A 473 -29.50 2.27 9.66
N GLN A 474 -28.64 2.11 10.67
CA GLN A 474 -28.65 2.99 11.84
C GLN A 474 -28.15 4.38 11.46
N TYR A 475 -27.16 4.43 10.56
CA TYR A 475 -26.60 5.64 9.97
C TYR A 475 -26.79 5.56 8.45
N PRO A 476 -27.71 6.35 7.85
CA PRO A 476 -28.02 6.27 6.41
C PRO A 476 -26.78 6.34 5.51
N ILE A 477 -25.86 7.27 5.78
CA ILE A 477 -24.62 7.44 5.02
C ILE A 477 -23.69 6.22 5.09
N VAL A 478 -23.70 5.47 6.21
CA VAL A 478 -22.94 4.21 6.32
C VAL A 478 -23.58 3.13 5.43
N GLY A 479 -24.90 3.00 5.48
CA GLY A 479 -25.63 2.06 4.63
C GLY A 479 -25.43 2.34 3.13
N GLU A 480 -25.52 3.60 2.72
CA GLU A 480 -25.25 4.04 1.34
C GLU A 480 -23.81 3.74 0.91
N THR A 481 -22.84 3.99 1.79
CA THR A 481 -21.42 3.68 1.53
C THR A 481 -21.22 2.17 1.34
N GLN A 482 -21.80 1.33 2.19
CA GLN A 482 -21.72 -0.12 2.05
C GLN A 482 -22.40 -0.64 0.78
N GLN A 483 -23.51 -0.02 0.36
CA GLN A 483 -24.15 -0.32 -0.92
C GLN A 483 -23.22 0.04 -2.08
N GLU A 484 -22.58 1.21 -2.05
CA GLU A 484 -21.63 1.61 -3.10
C GLU A 484 -20.42 0.67 -3.15
N VAL A 485 -19.94 0.20 -2.00
CA VAL A 485 -18.90 -0.84 -1.94
C VAL A 485 -19.36 -2.14 -2.62
N SER A 486 -20.59 -2.58 -2.32
CA SER A 486 -21.19 -3.79 -2.89
C SER A 486 -21.39 -3.66 -4.41
N LEU A 487 -21.70 -2.46 -4.92
CA LEU A 487 -21.89 -2.24 -6.36
C LEU A 487 -20.57 -2.06 -7.13
N ASN A 488 -19.47 -1.72 -6.46
CA ASN A 488 -18.22 -1.33 -7.10
C ASN A 488 -17.01 -2.20 -6.75
N PHE A 489 -17.19 -3.39 -6.14
CA PHE A 489 -16.07 -4.28 -5.80
C PHE A 489 -15.23 -4.70 -7.02
N LYS A 490 -15.78 -4.64 -8.24
CA LYS A 490 -15.04 -4.91 -9.49
C LYS A 490 -13.86 -3.96 -9.74
N LYS A 491 -13.79 -2.84 -9.02
CA LYS A 491 -12.65 -1.91 -9.03
C LYS A 491 -11.44 -2.43 -8.24
N TRP A 492 -11.60 -3.51 -7.47
CA TRP A 492 -10.51 -4.08 -6.70
C TRP A 492 -9.49 -4.77 -7.60
N ASN A 493 -8.21 -4.59 -7.27
CA ASN A 493 -7.10 -5.12 -8.05
C ASN A 493 -6.71 -6.55 -7.58
N ASN A 494 -5.69 -7.12 -8.23
CA ASN A 494 -5.21 -8.48 -7.95
C ASN A 494 -4.74 -8.66 -6.49
N SER A 495 -4.06 -7.65 -5.93
CA SER A 495 -3.54 -7.69 -4.56
C SER A 495 -4.69 -7.70 -3.56
N GLN A 496 -5.67 -6.80 -3.74
CA GLN A 496 -6.85 -6.72 -2.89
C GLN A 496 -7.68 -8.01 -2.89
N LEU A 497 -7.91 -8.61 -4.06
CA LEU A 497 -8.58 -9.91 -4.14
C LEU A 497 -7.77 -11.03 -3.47
N THR A 498 -6.45 -11.07 -3.68
CA THR A 498 -5.59 -12.07 -3.03
C THR A 498 -5.65 -11.95 -1.51
N ARG A 499 -5.48 -10.74 -0.97
CA ARG A 499 -5.61 -10.46 0.47
C ARG A 499 -6.98 -10.87 1.01
N MET A 500 -8.04 -10.61 0.26
CA MET A 500 -9.39 -11.03 0.65
C MET A 500 -9.54 -12.56 0.65
N ILE A 501 -8.98 -13.27 -0.33
CA ILE A 501 -8.94 -14.75 -0.36
C ILE A 501 -8.21 -15.29 0.87
N LEU A 502 -7.08 -14.68 1.21
CA LEU A 502 -6.27 -15.06 2.37
C LEU A 502 -7.00 -14.84 3.70
N ALA A 503 -7.82 -13.78 3.79
CA ALA A 503 -8.56 -13.45 5.00
C ALA A 503 -9.90 -14.15 5.17
N ASN A 504 -10.53 -14.60 4.07
CA ASN A 504 -11.93 -15.06 4.05
C ASN A 504 -12.05 -16.52 3.65
N HIS A 505 -11.32 -17.33 4.39
CA HIS A 505 -11.39 -18.78 4.32
C HIS A 505 -12.54 -19.28 5.23
N HIS A 506 -13.46 -20.06 4.67
CA HIS A 506 -14.26 -20.99 5.49
C HIS A 506 -13.38 -22.23 5.74
N GLY A 507 -12.61 -22.24 6.84
CA GLY A 507 -11.60 -23.27 7.16
C GLY A 507 -10.44 -22.68 7.99
N SER A 508 -9.25 -23.27 7.95
CA SER A 508 -8.01 -22.61 8.40
C SER A 508 -7.46 -21.68 7.29
N VAL A 509 -6.71 -20.63 7.65
CA VAL A 509 -6.00 -19.69 6.72
C VAL A 509 -5.13 -20.46 5.70
N GLU A 510 -4.84 -21.72 6.01
CA GLU A 510 -3.82 -22.57 5.42
C GLU A 510 -4.10 -22.91 3.95
N TYR A 511 -5.37 -22.98 3.51
CA TYR A 511 -5.67 -23.37 2.13
C TYR A 511 -5.66 -22.21 1.13
N ALA A 512 -5.61 -20.95 1.58
CA ALA A 512 -5.60 -19.77 0.70
C ALA A 512 -6.69 -19.83 -0.41
N GLN A 513 -7.91 -20.15 -0.01
CA GLN A 513 -9.06 -20.29 -0.90
C GLN A 513 -10.27 -19.53 -0.37
N MET A 514 -11.12 -19.07 -1.29
CA MET A 514 -12.37 -18.38 -1.00
C MET A 514 -13.52 -19.10 -1.71
N GLN A 515 -14.55 -19.45 -0.96
CA GLN A 515 -15.75 -20.10 -1.50
C GLN A 515 -16.90 -19.09 -1.59
N ILE A 516 -17.57 -19.04 -2.75
CA ILE A 516 -18.72 -18.20 -3.02
C ILE A 516 -19.82 -19.09 -3.60
N GLY A 517 -20.74 -19.53 -2.75
CA GLY A 517 -21.77 -20.49 -3.15
C GLY A 517 -21.16 -21.77 -3.72
N SER A 518 -21.39 -22.01 -5.00
CA SER A 518 -20.88 -23.16 -5.75
C SER A 518 -19.48 -22.94 -6.35
N MET A 519 -18.97 -21.71 -6.30
CA MET A 519 -17.68 -21.35 -6.88
C MET A 519 -16.58 -21.36 -5.82
N MET A 520 -15.38 -21.80 -6.21
CA MET A 520 -14.17 -21.76 -5.38
C MET A 520 -13.07 -21.00 -6.12
N ILE A 521 -12.42 -20.06 -5.43
CA ILE A 521 -11.29 -19.29 -5.95
C ILE A 521 -10.06 -19.65 -5.14
N ARG A 522 -9.00 -20.09 -5.82
CA ARG A 522 -7.69 -20.42 -5.23
C ARG A 522 -6.59 -19.56 -5.85
N LEU A 523 -5.50 -19.40 -5.11
CA LEU A 523 -4.29 -18.77 -5.64
C LEU A 523 -3.48 -19.78 -6.46
N ILE A 524 -2.88 -19.30 -7.54
CA ILE A 524 -1.84 -20.03 -8.28
C ILE A 524 -0.48 -19.62 -7.68
N PRO A 525 0.42 -20.58 -7.39
CA PRO A 525 1.74 -20.24 -6.87
C PRO A 525 2.49 -19.24 -7.76
N SER A 526 2.89 -18.14 -7.15
CA SER A 526 3.70 -17.10 -7.77
C SER A 526 4.45 -16.33 -6.68
N MET A 527 5.45 -15.54 -7.07
CA MET A 527 6.14 -14.66 -6.13
C MET A 527 5.16 -13.76 -5.37
N THR A 528 4.20 -13.15 -6.08
CA THR A 528 3.20 -12.27 -5.46
C THR A 528 2.35 -13.05 -4.45
N ALA A 529 1.85 -14.23 -4.83
CA ALA A 529 1.02 -15.05 -3.95
C ALA A 529 1.77 -15.48 -2.69
N VAL A 530 3.03 -15.91 -2.82
CA VAL A 530 3.88 -16.29 -1.69
C VAL A 530 4.13 -15.09 -0.78
N TYR A 531 4.57 -13.95 -1.33
CA TYR A 531 4.79 -12.75 -0.53
C TYR A 531 3.53 -12.32 0.20
N GLU A 532 2.39 -12.24 -0.49
CA GLU A 532 1.14 -11.76 0.12
C GLU A 532 0.65 -12.72 1.21
N TYR A 533 0.74 -14.03 0.98
CA TYR A 533 0.44 -15.04 1.99
C TYR A 533 1.33 -14.88 3.24
N GLU A 534 2.65 -14.86 3.05
CA GLU A 534 3.59 -14.83 4.17
C GLU A 534 3.51 -13.50 4.94
N ALA A 535 3.38 -12.37 4.23
CA ALA A 535 3.17 -11.06 4.85
C ALA A 535 1.83 -10.98 5.60
N TYR A 536 0.78 -11.65 5.12
CA TYR A 536 -0.50 -11.72 5.82
C TYR A 536 -0.36 -12.57 7.09
N ALA A 537 0.22 -13.77 6.97
CA ALA A 537 0.45 -14.68 8.09
C ALA A 537 1.31 -14.03 9.19
N ASP A 538 2.34 -13.27 8.82
CA ASP A 538 3.14 -12.47 9.75
C ASP A 538 2.30 -11.45 10.53
N SER A 539 1.44 -10.70 9.82
CA SER A 539 0.55 -9.73 10.46
C SER A 539 -0.43 -10.39 11.43
N VAL A 540 -1.01 -11.54 11.07
CA VAL A 540 -1.88 -12.33 11.94
C VAL A 540 -1.15 -12.74 13.22
N ARG A 541 0.07 -13.29 13.08
CA ARG A 541 0.90 -13.74 14.21
C ARG A 541 1.25 -12.59 15.16
N ASN A 542 1.65 -11.45 14.61
CA ASN A 542 2.00 -10.27 15.40
C ASN A 542 0.81 -9.74 16.21
N GLN A 543 -0.39 -9.77 15.65
CA GLN A 543 -1.59 -9.33 16.36
C GLN A 543 -2.02 -10.28 17.46
N ALA A 544 -1.92 -11.60 17.24
CA ALA A 544 -2.18 -12.59 18.28
C ALA A 544 -1.26 -12.34 19.50
N ASN A 545 0.02 -12.04 19.25
CA ASN A 545 0.99 -11.73 20.30
C ASN A 545 0.66 -10.42 21.02
N MET A 546 0.25 -9.37 20.31
CA MET A 546 -0.15 -8.09 20.93
C MET A 546 -1.39 -8.24 21.81
N ASN A 547 -2.39 -9.02 21.38
CA ASN A 547 -3.59 -9.28 22.17
C ASN A 547 -3.26 -10.08 23.44
N GLN A 548 -2.37 -11.07 23.36
CA GLN A 548 -1.88 -11.81 24.54
C GLN A 548 -1.12 -10.91 25.51
N ALA A 549 -0.28 -10.00 25.02
CA ALA A 549 0.46 -9.06 25.85
C ALA A 549 -0.43 -8.02 26.54
N SER A 550 -1.61 -7.69 25.99
CA SER A 550 -2.57 -6.74 26.59
C SER A 550 -3.47 -7.34 27.68
N ILE A 551 -3.47 -8.68 27.84
CA ILE A 551 -4.29 -9.41 28.81
C ILE A 551 -3.49 -9.75 30.09
N ASN A 552 -2.16 -9.68 30.02
CA ASN A 552 -1.23 -9.85 31.15
C ASN A 552 -0.77 -8.50 31.67
#